data_AF-A0A0A8WZ04-F1
#
_entry.id   AF-A0A0A8WZ04-F1
#
_cell.length_a   1.000
_cell.length_b   1.000
_cell.length_c   1.000
_cell.angle_alpha   90.00
_cell.angle_beta   90.00
_cell.angle_gamma   90.00
#
_symmetry.space_group_name_H-M   'P 1'
#
loop_
_entity.id
_entity.type
_entity.pdbx_description
1 polymer ?
#
loop_
_entity_poly.entity_id
_entity_poly.type
_entity_poly.pdbx_seq_one_letter_code
_entity_poly.pdbx_strand_id
1 'polypeptide(L)'
;MCVSNNAIELQAYRFSEKIQESSSYNIVRVDFIGGTFLKCDQGISLRDEVQDIANLPLIKNLILQTKSGKQFCVEPDELGLRFAEGELSYRQYLLAKKQKSRQMLYYTFGSTGLFTALAWAFGSYFF
;
A
#
# COMPACT_ATOMS: atom_id res chain seq x y z
N MET A 1 17.59 -11.57 -2.06
CA MET A 1 17.79 -10.29 -2.78
C MET A 1 17.19 -9.19 -1.92
N CYS A 2 18.01 -8.31 -1.35
CA CYS A 2 17.52 -7.16 -0.61
C CYS A 2 17.11 -6.10 -1.64
N VAL A 3 15.81 -5.94 -1.83
CA VAL A 3 15.28 -4.78 -2.57
C VAL A 3 15.72 -3.55 -1.79
N SER A 4 16.27 -2.54 -2.45
CA SER A 4 16.56 -1.28 -1.74
C SER A 4 15.25 -0.75 -1.19
N ASN A 5 15.21 -0.53 0.11
CA ASN A 5 14.05 0.06 0.80
C ASN A 5 13.50 1.26 0.01
N ASN A 6 14.42 2.07 -0.51
CA ASN A 6 14.13 3.28 -1.29
C ASN A 6 13.17 3.04 -2.47
N ALA A 7 13.21 1.88 -3.12
CA ALA A 7 12.29 1.62 -4.25
C ALA A 7 10.82 1.49 -3.80
N ILE A 8 10.58 0.88 -2.63
CA ILE A 8 9.24 0.68 -2.08
C ILE A 8 8.71 2.01 -1.54
N GLU A 9 9.56 2.76 -0.85
CA GLU A 9 9.23 4.09 -0.32
C GLU A 9 8.91 5.07 -1.44
N LEU A 10 9.73 5.12 -2.50
CA LEU A 10 9.50 5.95 -3.67
C LEU A 10 8.21 5.58 -4.40
N GLN A 11 7.88 4.29 -4.47
CA GLN A 11 6.65 3.82 -5.08
C GLN A 11 5.42 4.29 -4.29
N ALA A 12 5.42 4.09 -2.97
CA ALA A 12 4.35 4.57 -2.09
C ALA A 12 4.18 6.09 -2.21
N TYR A 13 5.29 6.82 -2.27
CA TYR A 13 5.28 8.26 -2.46
C TYR A 13 4.63 8.68 -3.78
N ARG A 14 5.00 8.05 -4.92
CA ARG A 14 4.36 8.31 -6.21
C ARG A 14 2.86 8.04 -6.21
N PHE A 15 2.41 6.99 -5.52
CA PHE A 15 0.98 6.73 -5.39
C PHE A 15 0.29 7.79 -4.54
N SER A 16 0.92 8.26 -3.47
CA SER A 16 0.36 9.35 -2.66
C SER A 16 0.22 10.65 -3.43
N GLU A 17 1.18 11.00 -4.30
CA GLU A 17 1.07 12.17 -5.19
C GLU A 17 -0.07 12.01 -6.18
N LYS A 18 -0.15 10.85 -6.84
CA LYS A 18 -1.27 10.58 -7.76
C LYS A 18 -2.61 10.65 -7.06
N ILE A 19 -2.73 10.10 -5.85
CA ILE A 19 -3.92 10.21 -5.01
C ILE A 19 -4.22 11.68 -4.71
N GLN A 20 -3.22 12.50 -4.41
CA GLN A 20 -3.41 13.92 -4.16
C GLN A 20 -3.92 14.66 -5.41
N GLU A 21 -3.35 14.38 -6.58
CA GLU A 21 -3.70 15.02 -7.84
C GLU A 21 -5.07 14.58 -8.39
N SER A 22 -5.41 13.30 -8.25
CA SER A 22 -6.61 12.71 -8.86
C SER A 22 -7.81 12.64 -7.92
N SER A 23 -7.61 12.81 -6.61
CA SER A 23 -8.71 12.64 -5.66
C SER A 23 -9.63 13.85 -5.55
N SER A 24 -10.92 13.57 -5.50
CA SER A 24 -11.94 14.57 -5.10
C SER A 24 -11.99 14.78 -3.57
N TYR A 25 -11.07 14.16 -2.83
CA TYR A 25 -11.02 14.11 -1.37
C TYR A 25 -9.87 14.98 -0.85
N ASN A 26 -10.01 15.55 0.34
CA ASN A 26 -8.92 16.29 0.95
C ASN A 26 -8.03 15.34 1.74
N ILE A 27 -6.72 15.32 1.48
CA ILE A 27 -5.77 14.56 2.30
C ILE A 27 -5.56 15.36 3.59
N VAL A 28 -5.95 14.78 4.73
CA VAL A 28 -5.85 15.46 6.03
C VAL A 28 -4.64 14.98 6.81
N ARG A 29 -4.23 13.72 6.60
CA ARG A 29 -3.15 13.11 7.36
C ARG A 29 -2.48 11.99 6.58
N VAL A 30 -1.16 11.88 6.73
CA VAL A 30 -0.33 10.80 6.21
C VAL A 30 0.35 10.11 7.38
N ASP A 31 0.10 8.80 7.53
CA ASP A 31 0.71 7.97 8.56
C ASP A 31 1.89 7.21 7.97
N PHE A 32 3.04 7.29 8.62
CA PHE A 32 4.25 6.59 8.25
C PHE A 32 4.45 5.33 9.08
N ILE A 33 5.21 4.39 8.54
CA ILE A 33 5.70 3.24 9.29
C ILE A 33 6.69 3.77 10.34
N GLY A 34 6.45 3.42 11.62
CA GLY A 34 7.19 3.97 12.75
C GLY A 34 6.34 4.85 13.69
N GLY A 35 5.07 5.10 13.34
CA GLY A 35 4.13 5.81 14.23
C GLY A 35 4.18 7.34 14.13
N THR A 36 5.07 7.87 13.29
CA THR A 36 5.07 9.27 12.89
C THR A 36 3.92 9.55 11.93
N PHE A 37 3.36 10.75 12.01
CA PHE A 37 2.28 11.19 11.14
C PHE A 37 2.49 12.66 10.77
N LEU A 38 2.15 12.99 9.52
CA LEU A 38 2.11 14.38 9.03
C LEU A 38 0.66 14.77 8.85
N LYS A 39 0.31 15.96 9.35
CA LYS A 39 -1.00 16.57 9.07
C LYS A 39 -0.82 17.46 7.86
N CYS A 40 -1.52 17.13 6.78
CA CYS A 40 -1.54 17.98 5.61
C CYS A 40 -2.64 19.04 5.83
N ASP A 41 -2.24 20.22 6.30
CA ASP A 41 -3.11 21.39 6.23
C ASP A 41 -3.12 21.89 4.77
N GLN A 42 -4.28 22.40 4.34
CA GLN A 42 -4.56 22.78 2.95
C GLN A 42 -3.42 23.62 2.35
N GLY A 43 -2.62 23.01 1.47
CA GLY A 43 -1.56 23.70 0.72
C GLY A 43 -0.15 23.14 0.88
N ILE A 44 0.09 22.20 1.81
CA ILE A 44 1.42 21.59 1.96
C ILE A 44 1.53 20.41 0.98
N SER A 45 2.45 20.53 0.02
CA SER A 45 2.76 19.41 -0.86
C SER A 45 3.68 18.44 -0.13
N LEU A 46 3.44 17.13 -0.26
CA LEU A 46 4.28 16.09 0.36
C LEU A 46 5.77 16.23 -0.03
N ARG A 47 6.05 16.94 -1.14
CA ARG A 47 7.41 17.24 -1.62
C ARG A 47 8.15 18.23 -0.73
N ASP A 48 7.43 19.18 -0.14
CA ASP A 48 8.07 20.26 0.61
C ASP A 48 8.55 19.80 1.99
N GLU A 49 7.89 18.81 2.60
CA GLU A 49 8.29 18.24 3.89
C GLU A 49 9.32 17.11 3.78
N VAL A 50 9.38 16.43 2.63
CA VAL A 50 10.35 15.35 2.38
C VAL A 50 11.56 15.93 1.64
N GLN A 51 12.45 16.60 2.37
CA GLN A 51 13.66 17.23 1.83
C GLN A 51 14.70 16.22 1.30
N ASP A 52 14.62 14.95 1.69
CA ASP A 52 15.72 14.00 1.47
C ASP A 52 15.25 12.70 0.81
N ILE A 53 15.47 12.60 -0.51
CA ILE A 53 15.09 11.44 -1.35
C ILE A 53 15.83 10.16 -0.92
N ALA A 54 16.96 10.31 -0.20
CA ALA A 54 17.76 9.19 0.28
C ALA A 54 17.15 8.45 1.47
N ASN A 55 16.29 9.11 2.27
CA ASN A 55 15.70 8.56 3.49
C ASN A 55 14.19 8.84 3.54
N LEU A 56 13.45 8.43 2.50
CA LEU A 56 11.99 8.57 2.53
C LEU A 56 11.41 7.66 3.63
N PRO A 57 10.64 8.21 4.59
CA PRO A 57 9.86 7.37 5.48
C PRO A 57 8.76 6.66 4.69
N LEU A 58 8.63 5.35 4.90
CA LEU A 58 7.63 4.54 4.18
C LEU A 58 6.22 4.95 4.63
N ILE A 59 5.41 5.44 3.68
CA ILE A 59 4.01 5.79 3.93
C ILE A 59 3.21 4.50 4.15
N LYS A 60 2.56 4.41 5.31
CA LYS A 60 1.68 3.30 5.67
C LYS A 60 0.27 3.54 5.14
N ASN A 61 -0.31 4.68 5.49
CA ASN A 61 -1.70 5.02 5.17
C ASN A 61 -1.87 6.51 4.92
N LEU A 62 -2.85 6.85 4.12
CA LEU A 62 -3.36 8.17 3.84
C LEU A 62 -4.77 8.27 4.45
N ILE A 63 -5.05 9.34 5.18
CA ILE A 63 -6.39 9.66 5.67
C ILE A 63 -7.01 10.70 4.74
N LEU A 64 -7.97 10.23 3.96
CA LEU A 64 -8.77 11.04 3.05
C LEU A 64 -10.03 11.50 3.76
N GLN A 65 -10.37 12.78 3.63
CA GLN A 65 -11.61 13.34 4.17
C GLN A 65 -12.53 13.79 3.04
N THR A 66 -13.81 13.43 3.16
CA THR A 66 -14.86 13.91 2.27
C THR A 66 -15.28 15.33 2.61
N LYS A 67 -15.94 16.01 1.67
CA LYS A 67 -16.62 17.29 1.94
C LYS A 67 -17.67 17.21 3.05
N SER A 68 -18.22 16.01 3.29
CA SER A 68 -19.15 15.71 4.38
C SER A 68 -18.46 15.38 5.72
N GLY A 69 -17.13 15.53 5.80
CA GLY A 69 -16.34 15.32 7.02
C GLY A 69 -16.01 13.86 7.34
N LYS A 70 -16.45 12.89 6.55
CA LYS A 70 -16.14 11.47 6.76
C LYS A 70 -14.68 11.20 6.40
N GLN A 71 -13.99 10.45 7.25
CA GLN A 71 -12.60 10.10 7.06
C GLN A 71 -12.45 8.63 6.64
N PHE A 72 -11.58 8.38 5.68
CA PHE A 72 -11.26 7.05 5.17
C PHE A 72 -9.76 6.83 5.22
N CYS A 73 -9.35 5.70 5.78
CA CYS A 73 -7.96 5.25 5.78
C CYS A 73 -7.71 4.41 4.53
N VAL A 74 -6.72 4.81 3.73
CA VAL A 74 -6.41 4.25 2.42
C VAL A 74 -4.91 4.05 2.30
N GLU A 75 -4.48 2.93 1.73
CA GLU A 75 -3.05 2.68 1.49
C GLU A 75 -2.59 3.36 0.18
N PRO A 76 -1.33 3.80 0.07
CA PRO A 76 -0.77 4.37 -1.14
C PRO A 76 -0.44 3.27 -2.16
N ASP A 77 -1.47 2.57 -2.62
CA ASP A 77 -1.38 1.49 -3.61
C ASP A 77 -2.38 1.71 -4.76
N GLU A 78 -2.37 0.80 -5.74
CA GLU A 78 -3.27 0.88 -6.89
C GLU A 78 -4.76 0.83 -6.49
N LEU A 79 -5.12 0.04 -5.47
CA LEU A 79 -6.49 -0.03 -4.98
C LEU A 79 -6.90 1.27 -4.28
N GLY A 80 -5.98 1.87 -3.53
CA GLY A 80 -6.16 3.15 -2.88
C GLY A 80 -6.30 4.30 -3.87
N LEU A 81 -5.52 4.29 -4.96
CA LEU A 81 -5.65 5.23 -6.06
C LEU A 81 -7.04 5.16 -6.70
N ARG A 82 -7.50 3.96 -7.06
CA ARG A 82 -8.84 3.75 -7.63
C ARG A 82 -9.97 4.16 -6.70
N PHE A 83 -9.81 3.97 -5.39
CA PHE A 83 -10.76 4.48 -4.40
C PHE A 83 -10.76 6.01 -4.38
N ALA A 84 -9.58 6.64 -4.41
CA ALA A 84 -9.43 8.08 -4.36
C ALA A 84 -9.98 8.78 -5.62
N GLU A 85 -9.83 8.14 -6.78
CA GLU A 85 -10.41 8.54 -8.08
C GLU A 85 -11.93 8.36 -8.13
N GLY A 86 -12.51 7.64 -7.17
CA GLY A 86 -13.95 7.36 -7.10
C GLY A 86 -14.40 6.19 -7.98
N GLU A 87 -13.47 5.44 -8.59
CA GLU A 87 -13.79 4.21 -9.33
C GLU A 87 -14.34 3.11 -8.43
N LEU A 88 -13.94 3.11 -7.15
CA LEU A 88 -14.35 2.12 -6.15
C LEU A 88 -15.04 2.77 -4.96
N SER A 89 -16.12 2.16 -4.47
CA SER A 89 -16.65 2.48 -3.14
C SER A 89 -15.76 1.91 -2.04
N TYR A 90 -15.81 2.50 -0.83
CA TYR A 90 -15.01 2.06 0.30
C TYR A 90 -15.24 0.57 0.66
N ARG A 91 -16.49 0.10 0.49
CA ARG A 91 -16.84 -1.31 0.72
C ARG A 91 -16.18 -2.23 -0.32
N GLN A 92 -16.16 -1.82 -1.59
CA GLN A 92 -15.49 -2.58 -2.65
C GLN A 92 -13.96 -2.58 -2.46
N TYR A 93 -13.39 -1.45 -2.03
CA TYR A 93 -11.97 -1.36 -1.66
C TYR A 93 -11.60 -2.40 -0.58
N LEU A 94 -12.37 -2.47 0.51
CA LEU A 94 -12.14 -3.45 1.59
C LEU A 94 -12.26 -4.90 1.10
N LEU A 95 -13.24 -5.20 0.25
CA LEU A 95 -13.41 -6.54 -0.33
C LEU A 95 -12.26 -6.93 -1.24
N ALA A 96 -11.83 -6.02 -2.13
CA ALA A 96 -10.69 -6.24 -3.02
C ALA A 96 -9.40 -6.48 -2.24
N LYS A 97 -9.16 -5.69 -1.18
CA LYS A 97 -8.00 -5.87 -0.29
C LYS A 97 -7.99 -7.26 0.36
N LYS A 98 -9.13 -7.71 0.87
CA LYS A 98 -9.27 -9.05 1.48
C LYS A 98 -9.07 -10.17 0.47
N GLN A 99 -9.58 -10.00 -0.75
CA GLN A 99 -9.41 -10.98 -1.82
C GLN A 99 -7.95 -11.11 -2.25
N LYS A 100 -7.24 -9.99 -2.43
CA LYS A 100 -5.80 -9.97 -2.76
C LYS A 100 -4.97 -10.70 -1.69
N SER A 101 -5.25 -10.44 -0.41
CA SER A 101 -4.59 -11.14 0.70
C SER A 101 -4.85 -12.65 0.67
N ARG A 102 -6.09 -13.09 0.43
CA ARG A 102 -6.42 -14.52 0.29
C ARG A 102 -5.70 -15.16 -0.89
N GLN A 103 -5.68 -14.52 -2.05
CA GLN A 103 -4.99 -15.04 -3.24
C GLN A 103 -3.50 -15.22 -2.96
N MET A 104 -2.85 -14.24 -2.35
CA MET A 104 -1.43 -14.33 -1.96
C MET A 104 -1.16 -15.51 -1.02
N LEU A 105 -2.07 -15.75 -0.06
CA LEU A 105 -1.99 -16.89 0.83
C LEU A 105 -2.10 -18.22 0.06
N TYR A 106 -3.07 -18.35 -0.86
CA TYR A 106 -3.21 -19.55 -1.69
C TYR A 106 -1.97 -19.84 -2.54
N TYR A 107 -1.37 -18.81 -3.17
CA TYR A 107 -0.15 -18.99 -3.96
C TYR A 107 1.06 -19.41 -3.12
N THR A 108 1.20 -18.87 -1.92
CA THR A 108 2.32 -19.23 -1.02
C THR A 108 2.16 -20.65 -0.48
N PHE A 109 0.96 -21.04 -0.03
CA PHE A 109 0.71 -22.42 0.39
C PHE A 109 0.81 -23.42 -0.77
N GLY A 110 0.28 -23.08 -1.93
CA GLY A 110 0.32 -23.93 -3.12
C GLY A 110 1.75 -24.19 -3.60
N SER A 111 2.56 -23.14 -3.72
CA SER A 111 3.96 -23.29 -4.11
C SER A 111 4.79 -24.05 -3.07
N THR A 112 4.65 -23.71 -1.78
CA THR A 112 5.35 -24.41 -0.69
C THR A 112 4.99 -25.89 -0.66
N GLY A 113 3.70 -26.23 -0.76
CA GLY A 113 3.23 -27.62 -0.82
C GLY A 113 3.86 -28.38 -1.99
N LEU A 114 3.90 -27.77 -3.17
CA LEU A 114 4.50 -28.37 -4.36
C LEU A 114 6.01 -28.62 -4.19
N PHE A 115 6.75 -27.65 -3.66
CA PHE A 115 8.18 -27.83 -3.37
C PHE A 115 8.42 -28.94 -2.33
N THR A 116 7.62 -29.00 -1.26
CA THR A 116 7.76 -30.05 -0.25
C THR A 116 7.43 -31.44 -0.80
N ALA A 117 6.42 -31.55 -1.67
CA ALA A 117 6.05 -32.81 -2.30
C ALA A 117 7.15 -33.32 -3.26
N LEU A 118 7.73 -32.42 -4.07
CA LEU A 118 8.85 -32.76 -4.94
C LEU A 118 10.09 -33.17 -4.14
N ALA A 119 10.42 -32.44 -3.08
CA ALA A 119 11.55 -32.77 -2.20
C ALA A 119 11.38 -34.15 -1.55
N TRP A 120 10.16 -34.47 -1.08
CA TRP A 120 9.85 -35.77 -0.50
C TRP A 120 9.96 -36.89 -1.53
N ALA A 121 9.37 -36.71 -2.72
CA ALA A 121 9.42 -37.70 -3.80
C ALA A 121 10.87 -38.00 -4.23
N PHE A 122 11.69 -36.95 -4.35
CA PHE A 122 13.11 -37.09 -4.69
C PHE A 122 13.89 -37.81 -3.58
N GLY A 123 13.63 -37.47 -2.32
CA GLY A 123 14.22 -38.17 -1.16
C GLY A 123 13.89 -39.66 -1.17
N SER A 124 12.62 -40.03 -1.35
CA SER A 124 12.19 -41.44 -1.41
C SER A 124 12.65 -42.21 -2.64
N TYR A 125 13.09 -41.51 -3.69
CA TYR A 125 13.60 -42.15 -4.91
C TYR A 125 15.09 -42.49 -4.79
N PHE A 126 15.86 -41.69 -4.04
CA PHE A 126 17.30 -41.86 -3.88
C PHE A 126 17.72 -42.57 -2.58
N PHE A 127 16.83 -42.64 -1.58
CA PHE A 127 17.03 -43.33 -0.29
C PHE A 127 15.98 -44.42 -0.11
#